data_AF-A0A940Z2T9-F1
#
_entry.id   AF-A0A940Z2T9-F1
#
_cell.length_a   1.000
_cell.length_b   1.000
_cell.length_c   1.000
_cell.angle_alpha   90.00
_cell.angle_beta   90.00
_cell.angle_gamma   90.00
#
_symmetry.space_group_name_H-M   'P 1'
#
loop_
_entity.id
_entity.type
_entity.pdbx_description
1 polymer ?
#
loop_
_entity_poly.entity_id
_entity_poly.type
_entity_poly.pdbx_seq_one_letter_code
_entity_poly.pdbx_strand_id
1 'polypeptide(L)'
;MSPGDIDSKVVAQRVFWISPMVDSLKDLQLEEKVSFLADRHKVAAAESYLRRASEALFGRNLPRKPGLQVGQGARYERNFLSGKPRLTGGELHIGRHILAKRFAYPATEYKDIAKGLSDKGILVEKEAESMRKMAGYRNRMVHFYHEITPEELHEICLYHVNEIQFLADKLVQWAKEHQDRATN
;
A
#
# COMPACT_ATOMS: atom_id res chain seq x y z
N MET A 1 0.62 -16.72 -16.91
CA MET A 1 1.84 -16.81 -16.09
C MET A 1 1.91 -18.22 -15.54
N SER A 2 3.05 -18.90 -15.65
CA SER A 2 3.26 -20.24 -15.07
C SER A 2 3.62 -20.14 -13.58
N PRO A 3 3.23 -21.14 -12.76
CA PRO A 3 3.67 -21.26 -11.37
C PRO A 3 5.20 -21.19 -11.23
N GLY A 4 5.68 -20.71 -10.09
CA GLY A 4 7.10 -20.65 -9.78
C GLY A 4 7.38 -19.98 -8.43
N ASP A 5 8.64 -19.70 -8.12
CA ASP A 5 9.02 -19.24 -6.78
C ASP A 5 8.54 -17.82 -6.46
N ILE A 6 8.27 -17.59 -5.17
CA ILE A 6 8.02 -16.27 -4.63
C ILE A 6 9.35 -15.55 -4.44
N ASP A 7 9.61 -14.51 -5.24
CA ASP A 7 10.75 -13.61 -5.02
C ASP A 7 10.62 -12.84 -3.70
N SER A 8 11.40 -13.26 -2.71
CA SER A 8 11.45 -12.68 -1.37
C SER A 8 11.93 -11.24 -1.34
N LYS A 9 12.79 -10.84 -2.29
CA LYS A 9 13.29 -9.47 -2.41
C LYS A 9 12.17 -8.55 -2.87
N VAL A 10 11.32 -8.99 -3.80
CA VAL A 10 10.18 -8.19 -4.23
C VAL A 10 9.20 -7.97 -3.07
N VAL A 11 8.91 -9.03 -2.31
CA VAL A 11 8.00 -8.95 -1.16
C VAL A 11 8.55 -8.04 -0.06
N ALA A 12 9.82 -8.20 0.34
CA ALA A 12 10.44 -7.41 1.40
C ALA A 12 10.64 -5.92 1.00
N GLN A 13 10.95 -5.64 -0.26
CA GLN A 13 11.19 -4.28 -0.74
C GLN A 13 9.93 -3.41 -0.68
N ARG A 14 8.73 -3.99 -0.67
CA ARG A 14 7.45 -3.25 -0.62
C ARG A 14 7.08 -2.76 0.78
N VAL A 15 7.27 -3.59 1.81
CA VAL A 15 6.99 -3.21 3.22
C VAL A 15 7.85 -2.02 3.64
N PHE A 16 9.09 -1.96 3.16
CA PHE A 16 10.00 -0.83 3.38
C PHE A 16 9.40 0.54 3.01
N TRP A 17 8.42 0.58 2.11
CA TRP A 17 7.75 1.81 1.68
C TRP A 17 6.47 2.12 2.45
N ILE A 18 5.85 1.13 3.08
CA ILE A 18 4.60 1.30 3.82
C ILE A 18 4.88 1.90 5.18
N SER A 19 5.84 1.34 5.92
CA SER A 19 6.09 1.72 7.31
C SER A 19 6.43 3.21 7.47
N PRO A 20 7.34 3.82 6.66
CA PRO A 20 7.63 5.24 6.80
C PRO A 20 6.43 6.15 6.53
N MET A 21 5.50 5.73 5.65
CA MET A 21 4.29 6.51 5.35
C MET A 21 3.27 6.40 6.48
N VAL A 22 3.12 5.20 7.05
CA VAL A 22 2.26 4.94 8.22
C VAL A 22 2.79 5.68 9.44
N ASP A 23 4.10 5.68 9.67
CA ASP A 23 4.72 6.41 10.78
C ASP A 23 4.56 7.93 10.60
N SER A 24 4.79 8.44 9.39
CA SER A 24 4.56 9.86 9.08
C SER A 24 3.11 10.29 9.29
N LEU A 25 2.13 9.39 9.06
CA LEU A 25 0.71 9.66 9.35
C LEU A 25 0.45 9.77 10.85
N LYS A 26 1.08 8.92 11.66
CA LYS A 26 0.96 8.96 13.13
C LYS A 26 1.58 10.23 13.70
N ASP A 27 2.68 10.70 13.12
CA ASP A 27 3.36 11.92 13.55
C ASP A 27 2.56 13.21 13.30
N LEU A 28 1.50 13.18 12.48
CA LEU A 28 0.66 14.34 12.19
C LEU A 28 -0.27 14.76 13.35
N GLN A 29 -0.28 14.00 14.47
CA GLN A 29 -1.16 14.25 15.63
C GLN A 29 -2.64 14.28 15.22
N LEU A 30 -3.09 13.16 14.68
CA LEU A 30 -4.44 13.01 14.13
C LEU A 30 -5.52 12.98 15.21
N GLU A 31 -5.20 12.97 16.49
CA GLU A 31 -6.20 12.88 17.56
C GLU A 31 -7.00 14.19 17.72
N GLU A 32 -6.41 15.33 17.33
CA GLU A 32 -7.02 16.64 17.48
C GLU A 32 -7.70 17.10 16.18
N LYS A 33 -8.93 16.61 15.94
CA LYS A 33 -9.71 16.84 14.70
C LYS A 33 -9.78 18.33 14.30
N VAL A 34 -9.99 19.24 15.25
CA VAL A 34 -10.09 20.69 14.97
C VAL A 34 -8.76 21.25 14.44
N SER A 35 -7.64 20.87 15.06
CA SER A 35 -6.28 21.27 14.66
C SER A 35 -5.89 20.69 13.30
N PHE A 36 -6.29 19.45 13.02
CA PHE A 36 -6.09 18.82 11.72
C PHE A 36 -6.84 19.55 10.61
N LEU A 37 -8.14 19.81 10.80
CA LEU A 37 -9.00 20.45 9.79
C LEU A 37 -8.63 21.93 9.55
N ALA A 38 -8.09 22.61 10.55
CA ALA A 38 -7.64 23.99 10.42
C ALA A 38 -6.34 24.14 9.61
N ASP A 39 -5.52 23.09 9.51
CA ASP A 39 -4.22 23.12 8.85
C ASP A 39 -4.25 22.39 7.49
N ARG A 40 -4.39 23.17 6.41
CA ARG A 40 -4.34 22.68 5.03
C ARG A 40 -3.07 21.89 4.69
N HIS A 41 -1.95 22.13 5.37
CA HIS A 41 -0.71 21.40 5.14
C HIS A 41 -0.74 20.02 5.79
N LYS A 42 -1.36 19.88 6.98
CA LYS A 42 -1.62 18.57 7.60
C LYS A 42 -2.55 17.72 6.75
N VAL A 43 -3.63 18.32 6.24
CA VAL A 43 -4.58 17.63 5.34
C VAL A 43 -3.87 17.13 4.07
N ALA A 44 -3.12 18.00 3.39
CA ALA A 44 -2.38 17.63 2.19
C ALA A 44 -1.31 16.55 2.45
N ALA A 45 -0.60 16.64 3.57
CA ALA A 45 0.39 15.64 3.97
C ALA A 45 -0.27 14.28 4.25
N ALA A 46 -1.38 14.26 4.98
CA ALA A 46 -2.13 13.05 5.27
C ALA A 46 -2.64 12.36 3.99
N GLU A 47 -3.20 13.13 3.05
CA GLU A 47 -3.62 12.61 1.74
C GLU A 47 -2.44 11.99 0.98
N SER A 48 -1.31 12.71 0.94
CA SER A 48 -0.07 12.27 0.28
C SER A 48 0.45 10.95 0.86
N TYR A 49 0.58 10.86 2.18
CA TYR A 49 1.08 9.66 2.85
C TYR A 49 0.12 8.48 2.74
N LEU A 50 -1.18 8.70 2.93
CA LEU A 50 -2.19 7.64 2.82
C LEU A 50 -2.25 7.07 1.40
N ARG A 51 -2.20 7.93 0.38
CA ARG A 51 -2.16 7.49 -1.02
C ARG A 51 -0.92 6.62 -1.26
N ARG A 52 0.24 7.03 -0.77
CA ARG A 52 1.51 6.32 -0.98
C ARG A 52 1.59 5.00 -0.22
N ALA A 53 1.10 4.95 1.01
CA ALA A 53 0.97 3.70 1.76
C ALA A 53 0.05 2.71 1.03
N SER A 54 -1.11 3.20 0.56
CA SER A 54 -2.06 2.42 -0.22
C SER A 54 -1.45 1.97 -1.57
N GLU A 55 -0.69 2.81 -2.25
CA GLU A 55 -0.01 2.44 -3.49
C GLU A 55 1.18 1.51 -3.28
N ALA A 56 1.85 1.55 -2.15
CA ALA A 56 2.88 0.56 -1.86
C ALA A 56 2.26 -0.84 -1.65
N LEU A 57 1.10 -0.90 -0.99
CA LEU A 57 0.33 -2.13 -0.79
C LEU A 57 -0.30 -2.64 -2.10
N PHE A 58 -0.99 -1.76 -2.84
CA PHE A 58 -1.83 -2.11 -4.00
C PHE A 58 -1.21 -1.72 -5.35
N GLY A 59 -0.45 -0.64 -5.42
CA GLY A 59 0.00 -0.02 -6.66
C GLY A 59 0.89 -0.89 -7.53
N ARG A 60 0.74 -0.73 -8.85
CA ARG A 60 1.57 -1.38 -9.86
C ARG A 60 3.00 -0.84 -9.89
N ASN A 61 3.24 0.37 -9.41
CA ASN A 61 4.53 1.06 -9.53
C ASN A 61 5.04 1.54 -8.18
N LEU A 62 6.22 1.08 -7.79
CA LEU A 62 6.99 1.67 -6.70
C LEU A 62 8.15 2.50 -7.30
N PRO A 63 8.42 3.71 -6.80
CA PRO A 63 9.62 4.43 -7.18
C PRO A 63 10.89 3.66 -6.72
N ARG A 64 12.05 4.00 -7.26
CA ARG A 64 13.34 3.47 -6.75
C ARG A 64 13.56 3.95 -5.31
N LYS A 65 14.15 3.09 -4.47
CA LYS A 65 14.43 3.31 -3.03
C LYS A 65 15.03 4.72 -2.84
N PRO A 66 14.48 5.60 -1.97
CA PRO A 66 15.03 6.92 -1.79
C PRO A 66 16.21 6.80 -0.81
N GLY A 67 17.26 7.58 -1.04
CA GLY A 67 18.13 7.98 0.06
C GLY A 67 17.34 8.94 0.95
N LEU A 68 16.57 8.43 1.91
CA LEU A 68 15.78 9.25 2.81
C LEU A 68 16.72 9.91 3.83
N GLN A 69 17.04 11.19 3.65
CA GLN A 69 17.44 12.05 4.75
C GLN A 69 16.18 12.74 5.30
N VAL A 70 16.02 12.66 6.62
CA VAL A 70 14.93 13.26 7.39
C VAL A 70 14.89 14.77 7.08
N GLY A 71 13.74 15.29 6.62
CA GLY A 71 13.51 16.73 6.41
C GLY A 71 13.26 17.24 4.98
N GLN A 72 13.26 16.39 3.93
CA GLN A 72 13.05 16.84 2.54
C GLN A 72 11.68 16.46 1.91
N GLY A 73 10.62 16.31 2.71
CA GLY A 73 9.27 15.93 2.23
C GLY A 73 8.76 16.81 1.07
N ALA A 74 8.87 18.14 1.19
CA ALA A 74 8.36 19.09 0.21
C ALA A 74 9.14 19.14 -1.13
N ARG A 75 10.38 18.65 -1.17
CA ARG A 75 11.19 18.59 -2.41
C ARG A 75 10.99 17.27 -3.15
N TYR A 76 10.75 16.19 -2.40
CA TYR A 76 10.30 14.91 -2.95
C TYR A 76 8.91 15.04 -3.59
N GLU A 77 7.97 15.72 -2.94
CA GLU A 77 6.60 15.93 -3.45
C GLU A 77 6.57 16.61 -4.82
N ARG A 78 7.40 17.63 -5.04
CA ARG A 78 7.50 18.31 -6.33
C ARG A 78 8.01 17.40 -7.43
N ASN A 79 9.06 16.63 -7.19
CA ASN A 79 9.61 15.69 -8.19
C ASN A 79 8.72 14.44 -8.41
N PHE A 80 7.97 14.03 -7.39
CA PHE A 80 7.03 12.90 -7.45
C PHE A 80 5.81 13.20 -8.35
N LEU A 81 5.33 14.45 -8.32
CA LEU A 81 4.23 14.91 -9.18
C LEU A 81 4.70 15.36 -10.58
N SER A 82 5.95 15.85 -10.72
CA SER A 82 6.45 16.42 -11.98
C SER A 82 7.28 15.49 -12.87
N GLY A 83 7.72 14.33 -12.37
CA GLY A 83 8.57 13.41 -13.12
C GLY A 83 7.95 12.02 -13.19
N LYS A 84 7.50 11.58 -14.37
CA LYS A 84 7.10 10.18 -14.59
C LYS A 84 8.28 9.28 -14.18
N PRO A 85 8.22 8.52 -13.07
CA PRO A 85 9.31 7.63 -12.72
C PRO A 85 9.43 6.59 -13.83
N ARG A 86 10.63 6.48 -14.42
CA ARG A 86 10.90 5.55 -15.51
C ARG A 86 10.74 4.11 -15.00
N LEU A 87 9.73 3.44 -15.55
CA LEU A 87 9.31 2.08 -15.25
C LEU A 87 10.33 1.08 -15.82
N THR A 88 11.12 0.46 -14.96
CA THR A 88 11.91 -0.72 -15.34
C THR A 88 11.87 -1.71 -14.18
N GLY A 89 10.85 -2.57 -14.17
CA GLY A 89 10.72 -3.69 -13.25
C GLY A 89 9.27 -3.97 -12.83
N GLY A 90 8.60 -4.85 -13.57
CA GLY A 90 7.36 -5.60 -13.27
C GLY A 90 6.34 -5.01 -12.28
N GLU A 91 5.13 -4.80 -12.78
CA GLU A 91 3.90 -4.39 -12.07
C GLU A 91 3.47 -5.35 -10.93
N LEU A 92 4.25 -5.48 -9.85
CA LEU A 92 4.13 -6.65 -8.97
C LEU A 92 3.52 -6.38 -7.59
N HIS A 93 2.20 -6.43 -7.48
CA HIS A 93 1.46 -6.43 -6.21
C HIS A 93 1.75 -7.72 -5.40
N ILE A 94 2.02 -7.64 -4.08
CA ILE A 94 2.38 -8.83 -3.25
C ILE A 94 1.31 -9.92 -3.34
N GLY A 95 0.06 -9.56 -3.07
CA GLY A 95 -1.08 -10.47 -3.24
C GLY A 95 -1.19 -11.10 -4.63
N ARG A 96 -1.11 -10.29 -5.70
CA ARG A 96 -1.12 -10.81 -7.08
C ARG A 96 0.06 -11.72 -7.39
N HIS A 97 1.25 -11.40 -6.87
CA HIS A 97 2.45 -12.21 -7.02
C HIS A 97 2.27 -13.57 -6.37
N ILE A 98 1.82 -13.60 -5.11
CA ILE A 98 1.47 -14.83 -4.41
C ILE A 98 0.45 -15.64 -5.23
N LEU A 99 -0.65 -15.00 -5.65
CA LEU A 99 -1.72 -15.65 -6.42
C LEU A 99 -1.24 -16.23 -7.75
N ALA A 100 -0.46 -15.47 -8.51
CA ALA A 100 0.07 -15.91 -9.79
C ALA A 100 1.10 -17.03 -9.63
N LYS A 101 2.00 -16.92 -8.65
CA LYS A 101 3.13 -17.84 -8.46
C LYS A 101 2.73 -19.16 -7.81
N ARG A 102 1.86 -19.11 -6.81
CA ARG A 102 1.47 -20.30 -6.03
C ARG A 102 0.22 -20.99 -6.54
N PHE A 103 -0.66 -20.25 -7.20
CA PHE A 103 -1.99 -20.78 -7.56
C PHE A 103 -2.34 -20.64 -9.03
N ALA A 104 -1.44 -20.09 -9.86
CA ALA A 104 -1.72 -19.71 -11.24
C ALA A 104 -3.01 -18.86 -11.37
N TYR A 105 -3.37 -18.11 -10.32
CA TYR A 105 -4.64 -17.41 -10.25
C TYR A 105 -4.53 -16.04 -10.94
N PRO A 106 -5.32 -15.75 -11.98
CA PRO A 106 -5.22 -14.52 -12.76
C PRO A 106 -6.00 -13.38 -12.09
N ALA A 107 -5.45 -12.79 -11.03
CA ALA A 107 -6.05 -11.60 -10.43
C ALA A 107 -5.70 -10.34 -11.25
N THR A 108 -6.72 -9.75 -11.89
CA THR A 108 -6.56 -8.57 -12.75
C THR A 108 -6.73 -7.26 -11.99
N GLU A 109 -7.69 -7.20 -11.05
CA GLU A 109 -8.00 -6.02 -10.26
C GLU A 109 -7.79 -6.22 -8.76
N TYR A 110 -7.76 -5.12 -8.00
CA TYR A 110 -7.55 -5.18 -6.54
C TYR A 110 -8.62 -5.98 -5.80
N LYS A 111 -9.88 -5.87 -6.23
CA LYS A 111 -10.98 -6.64 -5.65
C LYS A 111 -10.80 -8.14 -5.89
N ASP A 112 -10.29 -8.52 -7.07
CA ASP A 112 -9.99 -9.91 -7.41
C ASP A 112 -8.82 -10.46 -6.57
N ILE A 113 -7.83 -9.62 -6.25
CA ILE A 113 -6.70 -10.02 -5.41
C ILE A 113 -7.19 -10.35 -4.00
N ALA A 114 -7.98 -9.47 -3.39
CA ALA A 114 -8.51 -9.72 -2.05
C ALA A 114 -9.37 -11.00 -2.00
N LYS A 115 -10.23 -11.20 -3.00
CA LYS A 115 -11.01 -12.42 -3.14
C LYS A 115 -10.11 -13.65 -3.30
N GLY A 116 -9.17 -13.62 -4.24
CA GLY A 116 -8.27 -14.74 -4.48
C GLY A 116 -7.45 -15.11 -3.25
N LEU A 117 -6.98 -14.13 -2.48
CA LEU A 117 -6.24 -14.39 -1.24
C LEU A 117 -7.13 -15.05 -0.17
N SER A 118 -8.41 -14.69 -0.11
CA SER A 118 -9.35 -15.32 0.81
C SER A 118 -9.74 -16.74 0.39
N ASP A 119 -10.03 -16.93 -0.91
CA ASP A 119 -10.35 -18.24 -1.50
C ASP A 119 -9.23 -19.27 -1.29
N LYS A 120 -7.98 -18.81 -1.12
CA LYS A 120 -6.80 -19.64 -0.85
C LYS A 120 -6.42 -19.74 0.63
N GLY A 121 -7.23 -19.17 1.53
CA GLY A 121 -7.02 -19.22 2.97
C GLY A 121 -5.84 -18.38 3.48
N ILE A 122 -5.32 -17.45 2.67
CA ILE A 122 -4.22 -16.56 3.07
C ILE A 122 -4.75 -15.43 3.95
N LEU A 123 -5.94 -14.92 3.60
CA LEU A 123 -6.65 -13.92 4.36
C LEU A 123 -7.99 -14.47 4.84
N VAL A 124 -8.37 -14.17 6.07
CA VAL A 124 -9.74 -14.43 6.51
C VAL A 124 -10.69 -13.39 5.90
N GLU A 125 -12.00 -13.69 5.85
CA GLU A 125 -12.98 -12.85 5.17
C GLU A 125 -12.92 -11.37 5.62
N LYS A 126 -12.79 -11.13 6.93
CA LYS A 126 -12.67 -9.77 7.51
C LYS A 126 -11.47 -9.00 6.95
N GLU A 127 -10.34 -9.67 6.75
CA GLU A 127 -9.11 -9.06 6.22
C GLU A 127 -9.23 -8.80 4.72
N ALA A 128 -9.83 -9.73 3.97
CA ALA A 128 -10.12 -9.56 2.57
C ALA A 128 -11.14 -8.44 2.32
N GLU A 129 -12.11 -8.25 3.23
CA GLU A 129 -13.04 -7.13 3.19
C GLU A 129 -12.35 -5.79 3.46
N SER A 130 -11.51 -5.71 4.51
CA SER A 130 -10.67 -4.54 4.78
C SER A 130 -9.79 -4.20 3.56
N MET A 131 -9.14 -5.21 2.97
CA MET A 131 -8.35 -5.05 1.75
C MET A 131 -9.17 -4.46 0.58
N ARG A 132 -10.40 -4.95 0.37
CA ARG A 132 -11.32 -4.44 -0.67
C ARG A 132 -11.71 -2.98 -0.41
N LYS A 133 -12.03 -2.63 0.84
CA LYS A 133 -12.39 -1.27 1.25
C LYS A 133 -11.23 -0.31 0.99
N MET A 134 -10.01 -0.66 1.41
CA MET A 134 -8.82 0.17 1.17
C MET A 134 -8.48 0.31 -0.31
N ALA A 135 -8.61 -0.75 -1.11
CA ALA A 135 -8.43 -0.66 -2.54
C ALA A 135 -9.47 0.27 -3.21
N GLY A 136 -10.72 0.23 -2.74
CA GLY A 136 -11.78 1.15 -3.18
C GLY A 136 -11.45 2.60 -2.81
N TYR A 137 -11.01 2.84 -1.57
CA TYR A 137 -10.62 4.17 -1.11
C TYR A 137 -9.43 4.71 -1.91
N ARG A 138 -8.39 3.90 -2.15
CA ARG A 138 -7.26 4.27 -3.02
C ARG A 138 -7.71 4.68 -4.42
N ASN A 139 -8.70 3.99 -5.00
CA ASN A 139 -9.24 4.37 -6.32
C ASN A 139 -9.99 5.70 -6.26
N ARG A 140 -10.74 5.97 -5.17
CA ARG A 140 -11.36 7.28 -4.93
C ARG A 140 -10.31 8.38 -4.81
N MET A 141 -9.21 8.14 -4.08
CA MET A 141 -8.11 9.13 -3.95
C MET A 141 -7.44 9.49 -5.28
N VAL A 142 -7.56 8.65 -6.31
CA VAL A 142 -6.98 8.92 -7.64
C VAL A 142 -8.00 9.53 -8.59
N HIS A 143 -9.22 9.01 -8.61
CA HIS A 143 -10.22 9.36 -9.63
C HIS A 143 -11.26 10.37 -9.16
N PHE A 144 -11.52 10.42 -7.85
CA PHE A 144 -12.59 11.20 -7.22
C PHE A 144 -12.04 12.01 -6.05
N TYR A 145 -10.80 12.49 -6.15
CA TYR A 145 -10.12 13.20 -5.05
C TYR A 145 -10.89 14.44 -4.58
N HIS A 146 -11.61 15.09 -5.50
CA HIS A 146 -12.45 16.25 -5.22
C HIS A 146 -13.70 15.93 -4.37
N GLU A 147 -14.06 14.64 -4.26
CA GLU A 147 -15.18 14.17 -3.43
C GLU A 147 -14.73 13.72 -2.03
N ILE A 148 -13.42 13.60 -1.78
CA ILE A 148 -12.90 13.18 -0.48
C ILE A 148 -12.82 14.40 0.42
N THR A 149 -13.57 14.39 1.52
CA THR A 149 -13.55 15.50 2.47
C THR A 149 -12.37 15.38 3.44
N PRO A 150 -11.87 16.50 3.99
CA PRO A 150 -10.87 16.46 5.05
C PRO A 150 -11.32 15.66 6.28
N GLU A 151 -12.61 15.67 6.62
CA GLU A 151 -13.19 14.90 7.73
C GLU A 151 -13.15 13.39 7.45
N GLU A 152 -13.51 12.98 6.23
CA GLU A 152 -13.41 11.58 5.82
C GLU A 152 -11.95 11.11 5.85
N LEU A 153 -11.04 11.93 5.30
CA LEU A 153 -9.61 11.63 5.30
C LEU A 153 -9.07 11.47 6.73
N HIS A 154 -9.48 12.37 7.63
CA HIS A 154 -9.11 12.33 9.05
C HIS A 154 -9.53 11.00 9.71
N GLU A 155 -10.77 10.58 9.51
CA GLU A 155 -11.30 9.33 10.06
C GLU A 155 -10.56 8.10 9.53
N ILE A 156 -10.29 8.05 8.22
CA ILE A 156 -9.50 6.97 7.62
C ILE A 156 -8.08 6.95 8.20
N CYS A 157 -7.45 8.12 8.31
CA CYS A 157 -6.10 8.25 8.85
C CYS A 157 -6.03 7.78 10.31
N LEU A 158 -7.06 8.04 11.11
CA LEU A 158 -7.08 7.71 12.53
C LEU A 158 -7.39 6.23 12.80
N TYR A 159 -8.34 5.64 12.05
CA TYR A 159 -8.88 4.31 12.39
C TYR A 159 -8.38 3.17 11.49
N HIS A 160 -7.96 3.45 10.26
CA HIS A 160 -7.75 2.40 9.26
C HIS A 160 -6.30 2.30 8.76
N VAL A 161 -5.42 3.26 9.06
CA VAL A 161 -4.03 3.24 8.59
C VAL A 161 -3.25 2.02 9.08
N ASN A 162 -3.51 1.56 10.30
CA ASN A 162 -2.85 0.36 10.84
C ASN A 162 -3.23 -0.92 10.07
N GLU A 163 -4.40 -0.96 9.42
CA GLU A 163 -4.83 -2.09 8.61
C GLU A 163 -3.91 -2.29 7.39
N ILE A 164 -3.38 -1.20 6.82
CA ILE A 164 -2.44 -1.25 5.69
C ILE A 164 -1.16 -2.00 6.09
N GLN A 165 -0.58 -1.62 7.23
CA GLN A 165 0.64 -2.25 7.75
C GLN A 165 0.38 -3.72 8.12
N PHE A 166 -0.73 -3.98 8.83
CA PHE A 166 -1.12 -5.33 9.22
C PHE A 166 -1.24 -6.30 8.03
N LEU A 167 -1.96 -5.91 6.97
CA LEU A 167 -2.11 -6.75 5.79
C LEU A 167 -0.79 -6.94 5.05
N ALA A 168 0.03 -5.89 4.95
CA ALA A 168 1.34 -5.98 4.34
C ALA A 168 2.23 -7.01 5.06
N ASP A 169 2.32 -6.90 6.38
CA ASP A 169 3.13 -7.80 7.21
C ASP A 169 2.63 -9.24 7.12
N LYS A 170 1.31 -9.44 7.14
CA LYS A 170 0.70 -10.77 6.98
C LYS A 170 1.06 -11.41 5.65
N LEU A 171 0.95 -10.68 4.54
CA LEU A 171 1.31 -11.19 3.22
C LEU A 171 2.80 -11.51 3.12
N VAL A 172 3.65 -10.69 3.73
CA VAL A 172 5.10 -10.92 3.77
C VAL A 172 5.45 -12.14 4.60
N GLN A 173 4.82 -12.28 5.76
CA GLN A 173 5.03 -13.44 6.63
C GLN A 173 4.62 -14.72 5.91
N TRP A 174 3.43 -14.73 5.32
CA TRP A 174 2.96 -15.87 4.54
C TRP A 174 3.92 -16.21 3.40
N ALA A 175 4.37 -15.20 2.65
CA ALA A 175 5.33 -15.37 1.56
C ALA A 175 6.70 -15.88 2.02
N LYS A 176 7.14 -15.60 3.25
CA LYS A 176 8.39 -16.12 3.83
C LYS A 176 8.25 -17.58 4.26
N GLU A 177 7.15 -17.91 4.93
CA GLU A 177 6.86 -19.29 5.36
C GLU A 177 6.68 -20.22 4.16
N HIS A 178 6.17 -19.68 3.06
CA HIS A 178 5.97 -20.37 1.81
C HIS A 178 6.96 -19.83 0.77
N GLN A 179 8.24 -19.68 1.12
CA GLN A 179 9.32 -19.62 0.14
C GLN A 179 9.71 -21.04 -0.23
N ASP A 180 9.69 -21.38 -1.52
CA ASP A 180 10.31 -22.61 -1.97
C ASP A 180 11.80 -22.45 -1.72
N ARG A 181 12.39 -23.37 -0.95
CA ARG A 181 13.83 -23.53 -0.92
C ARG A 181 14.20 -23.88 -2.35
N ALA A 182 14.71 -22.89 -3.10
CA ALA A 182 15.51 -23.19 -4.27
C ALA A 182 16.53 -24.22 -3.80
N THR A 183 16.39 -25.41 -4.38
CA THR A 183 17.20 -26.59 -4.15
C THR A 183 18.66 -26.18 -3.96
N ASN A 184 19.20 -26.45 -2.78
CA ASN A 184 20.60 -26.75 -2.59
C ASN A 184 20.73 -27.66 -1.38
#